data_AF-A0A949XNA2-F1
#
_entry.id   AF-A0A949XNA2-F1
#
_cell.length_a   1.000
_cell.length_b   1.000
_cell.length_c   1.000
_cell.angle_alpha   90.00
_cell.angle_beta   90.00
_cell.angle_gamma   90.00
#
_symmetry.space_group_name_H-M   'P 1'
#
loop_
_entity.id
_entity.type
_entity.pdbx_description
1 polymer ?
#
loop_
_entity_poly.entity_id
_entity_poly.type
_entity_poly.pdbx_seq_one_letter_code
_entity_poly.pdbx_strand_id
1 'polypeptide(L)'
;MMRFLFFALLLIAGRLQAQNHGDFPWWNSPLRQDLGLTPQQEQQIRQIVHSYRNRLLDARNTVAKAQGDLEDVLNDPQVNPDEAKQVIDRLAAARANSTRVFLEMSVQLRRVLTYDQWRALIRRWDEQQKRKPPDTQTPP
;
A
#
# COMPACT_ATOMS: atom_id res chain seq x y z
N MET A 1 -24.86 35.40 9.96
CA MET A 1 -23.54 36.03 9.76
C MET A 1 -22.48 35.17 10.44
N MET A 2 -21.54 34.63 9.65
CA MET A 2 -20.15 34.24 9.99
C MET A 2 -19.92 33.53 11.33
N ARG A 3 -19.53 32.25 11.37
CA ARG A 3 -18.15 31.81 11.07
C ARG A 3 -18.11 30.28 10.85
N PHE A 4 -18.44 29.85 9.64
CA PHE A 4 -18.03 28.53 9.13
C PHE A 4 -16.75 28.77 8.33
N LEU A 5 -15.59 28.43 8.89
CA LEU A 5 -14.30 28.37 8.20
C LEU A 5 -13.30 27.90 9.23
N PHE A 6 -12.88 26.62 9.19
CA PHE A 6 -11.56 26.10 9.58
C PHE A 6 -11.56 24.56 9.65
N PHE A 7 -12.13 23.88 8.66
CA PHE A 7 -11.87 22.44 8.44
C PHE A 7 -11.63 22.20 6.95
N ALA A 8 -10.55 22.77 6.42
CA ALA A 8 -10.15 22.62 5.02
C ALA A 8 -8.65 22.38 4.89
N LEU A 9 -8.08 21.50 5.73
CA LEU A 9 -6.64 21.21 5.68
C LEU A 9 -6.26 19.74 5.87
N LEU A 10 -7.13 18.80 5.48
CA LEU A 10 -6.82 17.36 5.53
C LEU A 10 -7.23 16.55 4.28
N LEU A 11 -7.27 17.16 3.09
CA LEU A 11 -7.62 16.42 1.85
C LEU A 11 -6.58 16.48 0.72
N ILE A 12 -5.36 16.97 0.96
CA ILE A 12 -4.34 17.04 -0.09
C ILE A 12 -3.30 15.91 0.01
N ALA A 13 -3.19 15.21 1.15
CA ALA A 13 -2.18 14.15 1.31
C ALA A 13 -2.49 12.85 0.52
N GLY A 14 -3.73 12.65 0.06
CA GLY A 14 -4.14 11.43 -0.66
C GLY A 14 -3.79 11.39 -2.15
N ARG A 15 -3.24 12.47 -2.72
CA ARG A 15 -3.06 12.60 -4.18
C ARG A 15 -1.65 12.25 -4.69
N LEU A 16 -0.74 11.78 -3.83
CA LEU A 16 0.63 11.41 -4.19
C LEU A 16 0.89 9.90 -4.31
N GLN A 17 -0.13 9.06 -4.52
CA GLN A 17 0.06 7.63 -4.84
C GLN A 17 0.08 7.34 -6.35
N ALA A 18 0.21 8.35 -7.19
CA ALA A 18 0.49 8.15 -8.61
C ALA A 18 2.01 7.98 -8.79
N GLN A 19 2.43 6.80 -9.27
CA GLN A 19 3.79 6.42 -9.70
C GLN A 19 4.73 5.74 -8.68
N ASN A 20 4.22 4.91 -7.76
CA ASN A 20 5.09 3.95 -7.09
C ASN A 20 4.84 2.53 -7.63
N HIS A 21 5.68 2.07 -8.57
CA HIS A 21 5.70 0.65 -8.98
C HIS A 21 6.04 -0.29 -7.80
N GLY A 22 6.54 0.27 -6.70
CA GLY A 22 6.93 -0.44 -5.48
C GLY A 22 5.79 -0.90 -4.58
N ASP A 23 4.53 -0.53 -4.83
CA ASP A 23 3.38 -0.90 -3.98
C ASP A 23 2.34 -1.81 -4.69
N PHE A 24 2.66 -2.35 -5.87
CA PHE A 24 1.70 -3.12 -6.67
C PHE A 24 1.76 -4.65 -6.43
N PRO A 25 0.67 -5.30 -5.97
CA PRO A 25 0.61 -6.76 -5.78
C PRO A 25 0.41 -7.56 -7.09
N TRP A 26 1.36 -7.44 -8.02
CA TRP A 26 1.28 -8.07 -9.35
C TRP A 26 1.11 -9.59 -9.33
N TRP A 27 1.61 -10.26 -8.30
CA TRP A 27 1.52 -11.72 -8.15
C TRP A 27 0.09 -12.21 -7.95
N ASN A 28 -0.87 -11.34 -7.65
CA ASN A 28 -2.29 -11.67 -7.58
C ASN A 28 -3.07 -11.20 -8.83
N SER A 29 -2.42 -10.53 -9.76
CA SER A 29 -3.04 -10.01 -10.98
C SER A 29 -3.13 -11.07 -12.09
N PRO A 30 -4.15 -11.02 -12.95
CA PRO A 30 -4.19 -11.78 -14.20
C PRO A 30 -2.96 -11.55 -15.08
N LEU A 31 -2.29 -10.39 -14.96
CA LEU A 31 -1.07 -10.05 -15.70
C LEU A 31 0.02 -11.11 -15.63
N ARG A 32 0.05 -11.91 -14.55
CA ARG A 32 1.03 -12.99 -14.36
C ARG A 32 0.88 -14.11 -15.40
N GLN A 33 -0.33 -14.37 -15.89
CA GLN A 33 -0.62 -15.52 -16.76
C GLN A 33 0.11 -15.43 -18.10
N ASP A 34 0.23 -14.24 -18.68
CA ASP A 34 0.89 -14.05 -19.98
C ASP A 34 2.34 -13.54 -19.87
N LEU A 35 3.00 -13.74 -18.73
CA LEU A 35 4.45 -13.54 -18.57
C LEU A 35 5.28 -14.73 -19.08
N GLY A 36 4.65 -15.86 -19.42
CA GLY A 36 5.38 -17.07 -19.82
C GLY A 36 6.27 -17.61 -18.70
N LEU A 37 5.72 -17.71 -17.48
CA LEU A 37 6.46 -18.24 -16.34
C LEU A 37 6.70 -19.74 -16.51
N THR A 38 7.90 -20.21 -16.17
CA THR A 38 8.16 -21.65 -16.11
C THR A 38 7.49 -22.27 -14.88
N PRO A 39 7.21 -23.59 -14.87
CA PRO A 39 6.65 -24.27 -13.69
C PRO A 39 7.49 -24.04 -12.42
N GLN A 40 8.82 -23.96 -12.57
CA GLN A 40 9.73 -23.67 -11.46
C GLN A 40 9.56 -22.23 -10.95
N GLN A 41 9.45 -21.24 -11.83
CA GLN A 41 9.21 -19.85 -11.42
C GLN A 41 7.88 -19.70 -10.68
N GLU A 42 6.83 -20.36 -11.16
CA GLU A 42 5.54 -20.34 -10.48
C GLU A 42 5.60 -20.96 -9.07
N GLN A 43 6.29 -22.09 -8.94
CA GLN A 43 6.54 -22.76 -7.66
C GLN A 43 7.23 -21.80 -6.68
N GLN A 44 8.30 -21.14 -7.11
CA GLN A 44 9.06 -20.18 -6.30
C GLN A 44 8.21 -18.97 -5.90
N ILE A 45 7.44 -18.40 -6.83
CA ILE A 45 6.52 -17.29 -6.54
C ILE A 45 5.48 -17.71 -5.48
N ARG A 46 4.86 -18.89 -5.62
CA ARG A 46 3.90 -19.39 -4.63
C ARG A 46 4.53 -19.55 -3.24
N GLN A 47 5.75 -20.10 -3.16
CA GLN A 47 6.48 -20.28 -1.91
C GLN A 47 6.80 -18.94 -1.24
N ILE A 48 7.27 -17.94 -2.00
CA ILE A 48 7.56 -16.60 -1.49
C ILE A 48 6.28 -15.93 -0.98
N VAL A 49 5.19 -15.94 -1.76
CA VAL A 49 3.92 -15.34 -1.33
C VAL A 49 3.40 -16.02 -0.07
N HIS A 50 3.51 -17.35 0.02
CA HIS A 50 3.08 -18.10 1.19
C HIS A 50 3.90 -17.72 2.45
N SER A 51 5.23 -17.61 2.33
CA SER A 51 6.10 -17.29 3.47
C SER A 51 5.92 -15.86 4.00
N TYR A 52 5.43 -14.93 3.16
CA TYR A 52 5.17 -13.55 3.55
C TYR A 52 3.72 -13.26 3.98
N ARG A 53 2.78 -14.18 3.74
CA ARG A 53 1.35 -13.96 3.95
C ARG A 53 1.03 -13.46 5.37
N ASN A 54 1.51 -14.16 6.40
CA ASN A 54 1.25 -13.79 7.78
C ASN A 54 1.94 -12.48 8.15
N ARG A 55 3.20 -12.29 7.74
CA ARG A 55 3.96 -11.05 7.99
C ARG A 55 3.26 -9.81 7.41
N LEU A 56 2.71 -9.93 6.20
CA LEU A 56 1.94 -8.86 5.57
C LEU A 56 0.62 -8.58 6.28
N LEU A 57 -0.08 -9.64 6.71
CA LEU A 57 -1.32 -9.51 7.47
C LEU A 57 -1.05 -8.79 8.81
N ASP A 58 -0.05 -9.25 9.56
CA ASP A 58 0.31 -8.69 10.86
C ASP A 58 0.75 -7.23 10.75
N ALA A 59 1.56 -6.90 9.73
CA ALA A 59 1.98 -5.51 9.51
C ALA A 59 0.80 -4.59 9.17
N ARG A 60 -0.16 -5.05 8.37
CA ARG A 60 -1.39 -4.29 8.04
C ARG A 60 -2.29 -4.13 9.25
N ASN A 61 -2.48 -5.19 10.04
CA ASN A 61 -3.24 -5.14 11.29
C ASN A 61 -2.61 -4.17 12.29
N THR A 62 -1.28 -4.10 12.35
CA THR A 62 -0.55 -3.15 13.19
C THR A 62 -0.81 -1.71 12.75
N VAL A 63 -0.83 -1.44 11.44
CA VAL A 63 -1.21 -0.13 10.89
C VAL A 63 -2.66 0.20 11.25
N ALA A 64 -3.60 -0.72 11.02
CA ALA A 64 -5.02 -0.51 11.31
C ALA A 64 -5.26 -0.21 12.80
N LYS A 65 -4.60 -0.94 13.70
CA LYS A 65 -4.65 -0.68 15.14
C LYS A 65 -4.14 0.72 15.48
N ALA A 66 -2.95 1.09 14.99
CA ALA A 66 -2.39 2.42 15.26
C ALA A 66 -3.21 3.57 14.65
N GLN A 67 -3.95 3.32 13.56
CA GLN A 67 -4.92 4.28 13.03
C GLN A 67 -6.14 4.43 13.93
N GLY A 68 -6.67 3.33 14.48
CA GLY A 68 -7.74 3.36 15.47
C GLY A 68 -7.32 4.12 16.73
N ASP A 69 -6.13 3.81 17.27
CA ASP A 69 -5.57 4.55 18.41
C ASP A 69 -5.48 6.07 18.13
N LEU A 70 -5.15 6.47 16.89
CA LEU A 70 -5.07 7.89 16.51
C LEU A 70 -6.46 8.51 16.40
N GLU A 71 -7.43 7.78 15.85
CA GLU A 71 -8.82 8.21 15.77
C GLU A 71 -9.42 8.43 17.17
N ASP A 72 -9.12 7.54 18.13
CA ASP A 72 -9.53 7.69 19.52
C ASP A 72 -8.99 8.99 20.15
N VAL A 73 -7.69 9.26 19.98
CA VAL A 73 -7.07 10.51 20.48
C VAL A 73 -7.68 11.76 19.85
N LEU A 74 -7.99 11.72 18.55
CA LEU A 74 -8.57 12.86 17.85
C LEU A 74 -10.04 13.11 18.20
N ASN A 75 -10.75 12.06 18.62
CA ASN A 75 -12.14 12.13 19.06
C ASN A 75 -12.27 12.46 20.56
N ASP A 76 -11.16 12.48 21.31
CA ASP A 76 -11.16 12.88 22.71
C ASP A 76 -11.50 14.39 22.86
N PRO A 77 -12.48 14.76 23.71
CA PRO A 77 -12.81 16.17 23.99
C PRO A 77 -11.63 17.01 24.51
N GLN A 78 -10.62 16.39 25.11
CA GLN A 78 -9.41 17.00 25.62
C GLN A 78 -8.16 16.27 25.10
N VAL A 79 -7.78 16.59 23.86
CA VAL A 79 -6.56 16.04 23.25
C VAL A 79 -5.33 16.34 24.10
N ASN A 80 -4.67 15.28 24.60
CA ASN A 80 -3.36 15.36 25.24
C ASN A 80 -2.24 15.34 24.18
N PRO A 81 -1.44 16.41 24.03
CA PRO A 81 -0.40 16.49 23.00
C PRO A 81 0.71 15.43 23.13
N ASP A 82 1.08 15.05 24.36
CA ASP A 82 2.16 14.07 24.59
C ASP A 82 1.70 12.66 24.23
N GLU A 83 0.45 12.32 24.54
CA GLU A 83 -0.17 11.06 24.13
C GLU A 83 -0.34 11.02 22.61
N ALA A 84 -0.87 12.10 22.01
CA ALA A 84 -1.01 12.21 20.57
C ALA A 84 0.32 11.99 19.85
N LYS A 85 1.41 12.58 20.35
CA LYS A 85 2.76 12.38 19.80
C LYS A 85 3.17 10.90 19.82
N GLN A 86 2.95 10.20 20.93
CA GLN A 86 3.27 8.77 21.01
C GLN A 86 2.46 7.92 20.02
N VAL A 87 1.17 8.23 19.84
CA VAL A 87 0.32 7.52 18.87
C VAL A 87 0.76 7.80 17.43
N ILE A 88 1.11 9.05 17.12
CA ILE A 88 1.66 9.46 15.81
C ILE A 88 2.94 8.68 15.51
N ASP A 89 3.88 8.61 16.46
CA ASP A 89 5.14 7.89 16.30
C ASP A 89 4.90 6.39 16.06
N ARG A 90 3.96 5.78 16.80
CA ARG A 90 3.55 4.38 16.59
C ARG A 90 2.96 4.14 15.20
N LEU A 91 2.07 5.04 14.75
CA LEU A 91 1.47 4.94 13.41
C LEU A 91 2.52 5.11 12.30
N ALA A 92 3.44 6.06 12.45
CA ALA A 92 4.54 6.27 11.50
C ALA A 92 5.43 5.01 11.41
N ALA A 93 5.81 4.44 12.56
CA ALA A 93 6.59 3.20 12.62
C ALA A 93 5.84 2.01 12.01
N ALA A 94 4.54 1.86 12.27
CA ALA A 94 3.71 0.80 11.72
C ALA A 94 3.62 0.88 10.19
N ARG A 95 3.42 2.08 9.64
CA ARG A 95 3.40 2.32 8.18
C ARG A 95 4.74 1.99 7.55
N ALA A 96 5.84 2.48 8.13
CA ALA A 96 7.18 2.15 7.67
C ALA A 96 7.44 0.64 7.67
N ASN A 97 6.96 -0.08 8.71
CA ASN A 97 7.07 -1.53 8.78
C ASN A 97 6.25 -2.25 7.70
N SER A 98 5.00 -1.85 7.49
CA SER A 98 4.15 -2.40 6.44
C SER A 98 4.78 -2.24 5.05
N THR A 99 5.28 -1.05 4.73
CA THR A 99 6.00 -0.79 3.47
C THR A 99 7.25 -1.66 3.36
N ARG A 100 8.04 -1.78 4.44
CA ARG A 100 9.25 -2.62 4.43
C ARG A 100 8.95 -4.08 4.11
N VAL A 101 7.99 -4.69 4.81
CA VAL A 101 7.62 -6.10 4.59
C VAL A 101 7.12 -6.31 3.16
N PHE A 102 6.35 -5.37 2.63
CA PHE A 102 5.90 -5.40 1.23
C PHE A 102 7.06 -5.33 0.24
N LEU A 103 7.98 -4.39 0.43
CA LEU A 103 9.13 -4.19 -0.47
C LEU A 103 10.11 -5.36 -0.41
N GLU A 104 10.37 -5.92 0.78
CA GLU A 104 11.20 -7.13 0.93
C GLU A 104 10.63 -8.29 0.10
N MET A 105 9.33 -8.55 0.20
CA MET A 105 8.68 -9.59 -0.62
C MET A 105 8.79 -9.25 -2.11
N SER A 106 8.55 -8.00 -2.46
CA SER A 106 8.58 -7.54 -3.86
C SER A 106 9.96 -7.74 -4.48
N VAL A 107 11.03 -7.50 -3.73
CA VAL A 107 12.41 -7.80 -4.15
C VAL A 107 12.62 -9.30 -4.35
N GLN A 108 12.14 -10.15 -3.43
CA GLN A 108 12.23 -11.61 -3.58
C GLN A 108 11.51 -12.10 -4.84
N LEU A 109 10.29 -11.61 -5.08
CA LEU A 109 9.51 -11.94 -6.27
C LEU A 109 10.18 -11.44 -7.55
N ARG A 110 10.74 -10.22 -7.54
CA ARG A 110 11.50 -9.67 -8.67
C ARG A 110 12.67 -10.56 -9.07
N ARG A 111 13.36 -11.20 -8.11
CA ARG A 111 14.50 -12.09 -8.37
C ARG A 111 14.14 -13.37 -9.10
N VAL A 112 12.87 -13.79 -9.07
CA VAL A 112 12.40 -14.99 -9.79
C VAL A 112 12.24 -14.75 -11.29
N LEU A 113 11.89 -13.51 -11.67
CA LEU A 113 11.63 -13.14 -13.06
C LEU A 113 12.93 -12.84 -13.81
N THR A 114 12.97 -13.22 -15.09
CA THR A 114 13.99 -12.71 -16.01
C THR A 114 13.82 -11.20 -16.21
N TYR A 115 14.85 -10.54 -16.75
CA TYR A 115 14.76 -9.12 -17.06
C TYR A 115 13.64 -8.82 -18.07
N ASP A 116 13.47 -9.65 -19.10
CA ASP A 116 12.42 -9.47 -20.11
C ASP A 116 11.02 -9.66 -19.54
N GLN A 117 10.82 -10.70 -18.71
CA GLN A 117 9.56 -10.92 -17.99
C GLN A 117 9.20 -9.71 -17.11
N TRP A 118 10.19 -9.15 -16.41
CA TRP A 118 9.99 -7.94 -15.61
C TRP A 118 9.60 -6.73 -16.45
N ARG A 119 10.29 -6.49 -17.58
CA ARG A 119 9.97 -5.40 -18.50
C ARG A 119 8.57 -5.55 -19.10
N ALA A 120 8.18 -6.78 -19.45
CA ALA A 120 6.84 -7.08 -19.93
C ALA A 120 5.78 -6.80 -18.86
N LEU A 121 6.03 -7.20 -17.60
CA LEU A 121 5.14 -6.94 -16.49
C LEU A 121 4.91 -5.44 -16.28
N ILE A 122 5.98 -4.64 -16.21
CA ILE A 122 5.88 -3.18 -15.98
C ILE A 122 5.09 -2.50 -17.10
N ARG A 123 5.40 -2.83 -18.36
CA ARG A 123 4.69 -2.27 -19.51
C ARG A 123 3.19 -2.53 -19.43
N ARG A 124 2.80 -3.78 -19.17
CA ARG A 124 1.38 -4.17 -19.12
C ARG A 124 0.66 -3.57 -17.92
N TRP A 125 1.36 -3.42 -16.79
CA TRP A 125 0.81 -2.72 -15.63
C TRP A 125 0.51 -1.26 -15.95
N ASP A 126 1.44 -0.56 -16.60
CA ASP A 126 1.24 0.84 -17.00
C ASP A 126 0.07 0.98 -17.97
N GLU A 127 -0.08 0.03 -18.89
CA GLU A 127 -1.23 -0.05 -19.79
C GLU A 127 -2.55 -0.27 -19.03
N GLN A 128 -2.58 -1.16 -18.02
CA GLN A 128 -3.75 -1.37 -17.18
C GLN A 128 -4.11 -0.12 -16.37
N GLN A 129 -3.12 0.58 -15.82
CA GLN A 129 -3.34 1.82 -15.06
C GLN A 129 -3.90 2.93 -15.93
N LYS A 130 -3.41 3.06 -17.17
CA LYS A 130 -3.96 4.03 -18.15
C LYS A 130 -5.38 3.70 -18.59
N ARG A 131 -5.77 2.42 -18.58
CA ARG A 131 -7.12 1.97 -18.96
C ARG A 131 -8.14 2.18 -17.85
N LYS A 132 -7.73 2.27 -16.59
CA LYS A 132 -8.66 2.59 -15.50
C LYS A 132 -9.15 4.03 -15.73
N PRO A 133 -10.48 4.27 -15.88
CA PRO A 133 -10.99 5.62 -16.05
C PRO A 133 -10.50 6.48 -14.87
N PRO A 134 -10.11 7.74 -15.09
CA PRO A 134 -9.88 8.64 -13.97
C PRO A 134 -11.18 8.69 -13.18
N ASP A 135 -11.14 8.35 -11.88
CA ASP A 135 -12.29 8.37 -10.99
C ASP A 135 -13.01 9.72 -11.17
N THR A 136 -14.12 9.69 -11.92
CA THR A 136 -14.92 10.87 -12.20
C THR A 136 -15.81 11.00 -10.97
N GLN A 137 -15.49 12.03 -10.19
CA GLN A 137 -16.14 12.48 -8.97
C GLN A 137 -17.64 12.14 -8.88
N THR A 138 -18.11 11.70 -7.72
CA THR A 138 -19.48 11.97 -7.29
C THR A 138 -19.43 12.74 -5.96
N PRO A 139 -19.55 14.08 -5.99
CA PRO A 139 -20.14 14.85 -4.89
C PRO A 139 -21.68 14.86 -5.06
N PRO A 140 -22.50 15.10 -4.03
CA PRO A 140 -22.21 15.76 -2.74
C PRO A 140 -22.15 14.82 -1.53
#